data_AF-A0A2T0L1M2-F1
#
_entry.id   AF-A0A2T0L1M2-F1
#
_cell.length_a   1.000
_cell.length_b   1.000
_cell.length_c   1.000
_cell.angle_alpha   90.00
_cell.angle_beta   90.00
_cell.angle_gamma   90.00
#
_symmetry.space_group_name_H-M   'P 1'
#
loop_
_entity.id
_entity.type
_entity.pdbx_description
1 polymer ?
#
loop_
_entity_poly.entity_id
_entity_poly.type
_entity_poly.pdbx_seq_one_letter_code
_entity_poly.pdbx_strand_id
1 'polypeptide(L)' 'MMTYAIFTPSGEPLAYYSSDVPPTLEQMADHCAEVNGFADRDEWMAVAGVQAIAFAPVH' A
#
# COMPACT_ATOMS: atom_id res chain seq x y z
N MET A 1 4.56 15.55 7.93
CA MET A 1 4.13 14.15 7.93
C MET A 1 2.65 14.07 7.59
N MET A 2 2.33 13.51 6.43
CA MET A 2 0.97 13.24 5.96
C MET A 2 0.74 11.74 6.02
N THR A 3 -0.44 11.32 6.50
CA THR A 3 -0.84 9.92 6.49
C THR A 3 -1.57 9.63 5.19
N TYR A 4 -1.27 8.51 4.57
CA TYR A 4 -1.93 8.00 3.37
C TYR A 4 -2.59 6.67 3.71
N ALA A 5 -3.86 6.53 3.34
CA ALA A 5 -4.55 5.25 3.37
C ALA A 5 -4.27 4.53 2.04
N ILE A 6 -3.89 3.26 2.12
CA ILE A 6 -3.71 2.35 0.98
C ILE A 6 -4.94 1.46 0.91
N PHE A 7 -5.51 1.31 -0.28
CA PHE A 7 -6.71 0.52 -0.48
C PHE A 7 -6.71 -0.20 -1.83
N THR A 8 -7.49 -1.28 -1.92
CA THR A 8 -7.78 -1.93 -3.19
C THR A 8 -8.65 -1.02 -4.08
N PRO A 9 -8.70 -1.26 -5.41
CA PRO A 9 -9.63 -0.54 -6.29
C PRO A 9 -11.09 -0.69 -5.89
N SER A 10 -11.42 -1.78 -5.18
CA SER A 10 -12.73 -2.05 -4.59
C SER A 10 -13.03 -1.20 -3.34
N GLY A 11 -12.04 -0.47 -2.83
CA GLY A 11 -12.16 0.38 -1.64
C GLY A 11 -11.84 -0.32 -0.31
N GLU A 12 -11.29 -1.53 -0.34
CA GLU A 12 -10.92 -2.25 0.88
C GLU A 12 -9.59 -1.70 1.43
N PRO A 13 -9.50 -1.35 2.73
CA PRO A 13 -8.28 -0.82 3.31
C PRO A 13 -7.21 -1.92 3.43
N LEU A 14 -5.99 -1.60 3.02
CA LEU A 14 -4.83 -2.50 3.06
C LEU A 14 -3.87 -2.12 4.19
N ALA A 15 -3.46 -0.86 4.25
CA ALA A 15 -2.53 -0.35 5.25
C ALA A 15 -2.57 1.19 5.31
N TYR A 16 -1.84 1.76 6.28
CA TYR A 16 -1.60 3.19 6.39
C TYR A 16 -0.11 3.45 6.33
N TYR A 17 0.28 4.46 5.55
CA TYR A 17 1.67 4.85 5.40
C TYR A 17 1.83 6.33 5.67
N SER A 18 2.79 6.68 6.51
CA SER A 18 3.06 8.08 6.86
C SER A 18 4.37 8.54 6.23
N SER A 19 4.34 9.65 5.51
CA SER A 19 5.52 10.21 4.84
C SER A 19 5.46 11.73 4.83
N ASP A 20 6.63 12.36 4.83
CA ASP A 20 6.77 13.81 4.68
C ASP A 20 6.67 14.26 3.21
N VAL A 21 6.90 13.35 2.27
CA VAL A 21 6.78 13.57 0.84
C VAL A 21 5.73 12.66 0.21
N PRO A 22 5.06 13.10 -0.87
CA PRO A 22 4.14 12.24 -1.64
C PRO A 22 4.85 10.96 -2.09
N PRO A 23 4.42 9.79 -1.60
CA PRO A 23 5.01 8.50 -1.93
C PRO A 23 4.54 8.00 -3.30
N THR A 24 5.30 7.08 -3.88
CA THR A 24 4.90 6.40 -5.13
C THR A 24 4.03 5.17 -4.86
N LEU A 25 3.31 4.70 -5.89
CA LEU A 25 2.56 3.43 -5.82
C LEU A 25 3.48 2.26 -5.47
N GLU A 26 4.71 2.25 -5.98
CA GLU A 26 5.71 1.24 -5.70
C GLU A 26 6.09 1.21 -4.22
N GLN A 27 6.38 2.36 -3.62
CA GLN A 27 6.68 2.46 -2.19
C GLN A 27 5.50 2.01 -1.32
N MET A 28 4.27 2.29 -1.75
CA MET A 28 3.06 1.84 -1.07
C MET A 28 2.89 0.32 -1.13
N ALA A 29 3.12 -0.27 -2.31
CA ALA A 29 3.04 -1.71 -2.49
C ALA A 29 4.14 -2.43 -1.71
N ASP A 30 5.36 -1.89 -1.70
CA ASP A 30 6.48 -2.43 -0.93
C ASP A 30 6.19 -2.36 0.57
N HIS A 31 5.62 -1.24 1.05
CA HIS A 31 5.20 -1.13 2.44
C HIS A 31 4.11 -2.16 2.80
N CYS A 32 3.12 -2.35 1.92
CA CYS A 32 2.11 -3.39 2.10
C CYS A 32 2.72 -4.79 2.17
N ALA A 33 3.72 -5.10 1.35
CA ALA A 33 4.43 -6.38 1.43
C ALA A 33 5.16 -6.53 2.77
N GLU A 34 5.91 -5.51 3.18
CA GLU A 34 6.70 -5.51 4.42
C GLU A 34 5.81 -5.71 5.66
N VAL A 35 4.69 -4.98 5.77
CA VAL A 35 3.79 -5.11 6.94
C VAL A 35 3.07 -6.46 6.98
N ASN A 36 2.92 -7.12 5.83
CA ASN A 36 2.37 -8.47 5.73
C ASN A 36 3.43 -9.57 5.80
N GLY A 37 4.72 -9.22 5.94
CA GLY A 37 5.83 -10.17 6.10
C GLY A 37 6.31 -10.84 4.80
N PHE A 38 6.01 -10.24 3.64
CA PHE A 38 6.47 -10.73 2.34
C PHE A 38 7.84 -10.13 1.98
N ALA A 39 8.62 -10.87 1.18
CA ALA A 39 9.95 -10.43 0.78
C ALA A 39 9.90 -9.33 -0.30
N ASP A 40 8.86 -9.35 -1.13
CA ASP A 40 8.64 -8.39 -2.20
C ASP A 40 7.14 -8.15 -2.47
N ARG A 41 6.86 -7.06 -3.18
CA ARG A 41 5.50 -6.68 -3.58
C ARG A 41 4.82 -7.67 -4.51
N ASP A 42 5.56 -8.37 -5.36
CA ASP A 42 4.97 -9.25 -6.37
C ASP A 42 4.42 -10.52 -5.70
N GLU A 43 5.16 -11.07 -4.74
CA GLU A 43 4.73 -12.17 -3.89
C GLU A 43 3.48 -11.79 -3.09
N TRP A 44 3.52 -10.63 -2.43
CA TRP A 44 2.36 -10.13 -1.69
C TRP A 44 1.13 -9.95 -2.59
N MET A 45 1.28 -9.31 -3.76
CA MET A 45 0.19 -9.07 -4.70
C MET A 45 -0.40 -10.39 -5.23
N ALA A 46 0.44 -11.38 -5.51
CA ALA A 46 0.00 -12.71 -5.95
C ALA A 46 -0.79 -13.45 -4.86
N VAL A 47 -0.33 -13.41 -3.61
CA VAL A 47 -0.99 -14.09 -2.48
C VAL A 47 -2.25 -13.37 -2.03
N ALA A 48 -2.23 -12.04 -1.95
CA ALA A 48 -3.37 -11.22 -1.56
C ALA A 48 -4.42 -11.10 -2.68
N GLY A 49 -4.11 -11.51 -3.91
CA GLY A 49 -4.99 -11.37 -5.07
C GLY A 49 -5.19 -9.91 -5.49
N VAL A 50 -4.26 -9.03 -5.14
CA VAL A 50 -4.33 -7.60 -5.39
C VAL A 50 -3.61 -7.30 -6.70
N GLN A 51 -4.33 -6.89 -7.74
CA GLN A 51 -3.72 -6.53 -9.04
C GLN A 51 -3.34 -5.06 -9.16
N ALA A 52 -3.91 -4.21 -8.32
CA ALA A 52 -3.64 -2.79 -8.27
C ALA A 52 -3.93 -2.27 -6.86
N ILE A 53 -3.30 -1.15 -6.51
CA ILE A 53 -3.60 -0.41 -5.29
C ILE A 53 -3.85 1.05 -5.64
N ALA A 54 -4.59 1.72 -4.77
CA ALA A 54 -4.74 3.16 -4.78
C ALA A 54 -4.42 3.71 -3.38
N PHE A 55 -4.04 4.98 -3.33
CA PHE A 55 -3.81 5.65 -2.06
C PHE A 55 -4.36 7.07 -2.09
N ALA A 56 -4.77 7.56 -0.92
CA ALA A 56 -5.23 8.92 -0.73
C ALA A 56 -4.74 9.47 0.61
N PRO A 57 -4.42 10.78 0.70
CA PRO A 57 -4.10 11.40 1.97
C PRO A 57 -5.31 11.36 2.90
N VAL A 58 -5.06 11.13 4.19
CA VAL A 58 -6.06 11.11 5.26
C VAL A 58 -5.86 12.37 6.10
N HIS A 59 -6.93 13.14 6.30
CA HIS A 59 -6.94 14.40 7.05
C HIS A 59 -7.48 14.22 8.46
#